data_AF-A0A5C5YRI4-F1
#
_entry.id   AF-A0A5C5YRI4-F1
#
_cell.length_a   1.000
_cell.length_b   1.000
_cell.length_c   1.000
_cell.angle_alpha   90.00
_cell.angle_beta   90.00
_cell.angle_gamma   90.00
#
_symmetry.space_group_name_H-M   'P 1'
#
loop_
_entity.id
_entity.type
_entity.pdbx_description
1 polymer ?
#
loop_
_entity_poly.entity_id
_entity_poly.type
_entity_poly.pdbx_seq_one_letter_code
_entity_poly.pdbx_strand_id
1 'polypeptide(L)'
;MNSQQEASSGWTPCEPGRLQELSRRLQCESSACVVRRAAIALSLSAAAVLLVGLAFNFRTEAAPAAIACQEVGQHLVAYARGDCAPELHDRIERHLQRCPRCVKHLEEVRQANALAAPAGRLALLGAAWSDAGRSRPAR
;
A
#
# COMPACT_ATOMS: atom_id res chain seq x y z
N MET A 1 16.47 -47.51 -70.05
CA MET A 1 15.60 -47.34 -68.86
C MET A 1 15.31 -45.84 -68.68
N ASN A 2 14.43 -45.29 -69.53
CA ASN A 2 13.95 -43.90 -69.45
C ASN A 2 12.43 -44.00 -69.35
N SER A 3 11.92 -44.04 -68.12
CA SER A 3 10.50 -44.18 -67.82
C SER A 3 9.84 -42.81 -67.85
N GLN A 4 9.09 -42.57 -68.92
CA GLN A 4 7.79 -41.89 -68.95
C GLN A 4 7.59 -40.68 -68.00
N GLN A 5 7.91 -39.49 -68.51
CA GLN A 5 7.21 -38.25 -68.18
C GLN A 5 5.80 -38.27 -68.80
N GLU A 6 4.88 -39.06 -68.24
CA GLU A 6 3.44 -39.04 -68.59
C GLU A 6 2.62 -38.66 -67.35
N ALA A 7 2.81 -37.45 -66.84
CA ALA A 7 1.91 -36.84 -65.87
C ALA A 7 2.10 -35.32 -65.78
N SER A 8 2.32 -34.61 -66.90
CA SER A 8 2.05 -33.16 -66.92
C SER A 8 0.54 -32.96 -67.04
N SER A 9 -0.18 -33.37 -65.99
CA SER A 9 -1.61 -33.17 -65.81
C SER A 9 -1.95 -31.70 -66.05
N GLY A 10 -2.90 -31.48 -66.97
CA GLY A 10 -3.28 -30.21 -67.54
C GLY A 10 -3.41 -29.08 -66.53
N TRP A 11 -2.37 -28.25 -66.47
CA TRP A 11 -2.51 -26.90 -65.96
C TRP A 11 -3.42 -26.15 -66.91
N THR A 12 -4.69 -25.99 -66.53
CA THR A 12 -5.62 -25.17 -67.29
C THR A 12 -5.40 -23.70 -66.94
N PRO A 13 -5.45 -22.80 -67.93
CA PRO A 13 -5.40 -21.36 -67.67
C PRO A 13 -6.53 -20.99 -66.70
N CYS A 14 -6.18 -20.34 -65.60
CA CYS A 14 -7.16 -19.85 -64.66
C CYS A 14 -8.01 -18.74 -65.28
N GLU A 15 -9.32 -18.80 -65.04
CA GLU A 15 -10.25 -17.75 -65.44
C GLU A 15 -9.82 -16.40 -64.83
N PRO A 16 -9.74 -15.31 -65.63
CA PRO A 16 -9.28 -14.02 -65.14
C PRO A 16 -10.17 -13.55 -63.98
N GLY A 17 -9.54 -13.08 -62.90
CA GLY A 17 -10.21 -12.60 -61.68
C GLY A 17 -10.36 -13.64 -60.57
N ARG A 18 -10.25 -14.95 -60.84
CA ARG A 18 -10.41 -16.00 -59.82
C ARG A 18 -9.36 -15.93 -58.70
N LEU A 19 -8.13 -15.53 -59.04
CA LEU A 19 -7.06 -15.29 -58.07
C LEU A 19 -7.32 -14.04 -57.20
N GLN A 20 -7.90 -12.99 -57.77
CA GLN A 20 -8.25 -11.76 -57.03
C GLN A 20 -9.39 -12.01 -56.03
N GLU A 21 -10.39 -12.82 -56.42
CA GLU A 21 -11.48 -13.26 -55.53
C GLU A 21 -10.92 -14.00 -54.31
N LEU A 22 -10.00 -14.95 -54.54
CA LEU A 22 -9.35 -15.73 -53.49
C LEU A 22 -8.48 -14.86 -52.57
N SER A 23 -7.69 -13.95 -53.13
CA SER A 23 -6.87 -13.05 -52.32
C SER A 23 -7.72 -12.12 -51.46
N ARG A 24 -8.85 -11.64 -51.99
CA ARG A 24 -9.75 -10.75 -51.25
C ARG A 24 -10.44 -11.48 -50.09
N ARG A 25 -10.84 -12.75 -50.27
CA ARG A 25 -11.38 -13.58 -49.18
C ARG A 25 -10.35 -13.82 -48.08
N LEU A 26 -9.14 -14.22 -48.46
CA LEU A 26 -8.05 -14.45 -47.51
C LEU A 26 -7.65 -13.17 -46.77
N GLN A 27 -7.63 -12.02 -47.44
CA GLN A 27 -7.37 -10.73 -46.79
C GLN A 27 -8.47 -10.34 -45.80
N CYS A 28 -9.75 -10.58 -46.13
CA CYS A 28 -10.85 -10.32 -45.20
C CYS A 28 -10.80 -11.24 -43.96
N GLU A 29 -10.48 -12.52 -44.13
CA GLU A 29 -10.39 -13.46 -43.01
C GLU A 29 -9.16 -13.19 -42.14
N SER A 30 -8.01 -12.87 -42.75
CA SER A 30 -6.77 -12.60 -42.01
C SER A 30 -6.85 -11.29 -41.24
N SER A 31 -7.43 -10.24 -41.84
CA SER A 31 -7.52 -8.93 -41.19
C SER A 31 -8.47 -8.94 -40.00
N ALA A 32 -9.61 -9.62 -40.08
CA ALA A 32 -10.56 -9.72 -38.97
C ALA A 32 -9.95 -10.40 -37.73
N CYS A 33 -9.18 -11.48 -37.92
CA CYS A 33 -8.55 -12.18 -36.81
C CYS A 33 -7.43 -11.36 -36.16
N VAL A 34 -6.61 -10.68 -36.96
CA VAL A 34 -5.52 -9.82 -36.47
C VAL A 34 -6.07 -8.62 -35.71
N VAL A 35 -7.09 -7.95 -36.24
CA VAL A 35 -7.73 -6.80 -35.58
C VAL A 35 -8.35 -7.21 -34.24
N ARG A 36 -9.01 -8.36 -34.17
CA ARG A 36 -9.63 -8.84 -32.92
C ARG A 36 -8.58 -9.14 -31.84
N ARG A 37 -7.45 -9.75 -32.20
CA ARG A 37 -6.35 -10.01 -31.25
C ARG A 37 -5.69 -8.71 -30.78
N ALA A 38 -5.45 -7.76 -31.69
CA ALA A 38 -4.89 -6.46 -31.34
C ALA A 38 -5.80 -5.67 -30.39
N ALA A 39 -7.12 -5.69 -30.62
CA ALA A 39 -8.09 -5.01 -29.75
C ALA A 39 -8.09 -5.55 -28.32
N ILE A 40 -7.97 -6.87 -28.14
CA ILE A 40 -7.89 -7.51 -26.81
C ILE A 40 -6.58 -7.12 -26.09
N ALA A 41 -5.45 -7.09 -26.80
CA ALA A 41 -4.17 -6.71 -26.20
C ALA A 41 -4.18 -5.25 -25.74
N LEU A 42 -4.77 -4.35 -26.52
CA LEU A 42 -4.89 -2.93 -26.19
C LEU A 42 -5.85 -2.67 -25.03
N SER A 43 -6.95 -3.41 -24.92
CA SER A 43 -7.87 -3.24 -23.79
C SER A 43 -7.26 -3.71 -22.47
N LEU A 44 -6.50 -4.81 -22.48
CA LEU A 44 -5.79 -5.32 -21.31
C LEU A 44 -4.70 -4.35 -20.83
N SER A 45 -3.92 -3.77 -21.75
CA SER A 45 -2.90 -2.80 -21.37
C SER A 45 -3.50 -1.51 -20.81
N ALA A 46 -4.58 -1.00 -21.42
CA ALA A 46 -5.30 0.16 -20.90
C ALA A 46 -5.88 -0.10 -19.50
N ALA A 47 -6.48 -1.27 -19.27
CA ALA A 47 -6.99 -1.66 -17.96
C ALA A 47 -5.87 -1.77 -16.91
N ALA A 48 -4.72 -2.34 -17.27
CA ALA A 48 -3.57 -2.42 -16.36
C ALA A 48 -3.04 -1.03 -15.96
N VAL A 49 -2.90 -0.11 -16.93
CA VAL A 49 -2.49 1.28 -16.65
C VAL A 49 -3.50 1.97 -15.74
N LEU A 50 -4.80 1.77 -15.97
CA LEU A 50 -5.86 2.36 -15.15
C LEU A 50 -5.86 1.80 -13.72
N LEU A 51 -5.66 0.50 -13.55
CA LEU A 51 -5.56 -0.14 -12.23
C LEU A 51 -4.33 0.35 -11.45
N VAL A 52 -3.17 0.48 -12.10
CA VAL A 52 -1.97 1.03 -11.48
C VAL A 52 -2.18 2.50 -11.10
N GLY A 53 -2.75 3.31 -12.00
CA GLY A 53 -3.05 4.72 -11.73
C GLY A 53 -4.03 4.92 -10.57
N LEU A 54 -5.05 4.07 -10.46
CA LEU A 54 -5.98 4.08 -9.32
C LEU A 54 -5.28 3.68 -8.03
N ALA A 55 -4.48 2.60 -8.03
CA ALA A 55 -3.74 2.16 -6.84
C ALA A 55 -2.78 3.24 -6.31
N PHE A 56 -2.17 4.04 -7.20
CA PHE A 56 -1.35 5.18 -6.81
C PHE A 56 -2.18 6.38 -6.31
N ASN A 57 -3.31 6.71 -6.95
CA ASN A 57 -4.18 7.81 -6.50
C ASN A 57 -4.87 7.51 -5.17
N PHE A 58 -5.24 6.27 -4.87
CA PHE A 58 -5.78 5.92 -3.56
C PHE A 58 -4.78 6.14 -2.41
N ARG A 59 -3.48 6.28 -2.70
CA ARG A 59 -2.47 6.64 -1.70
C ARG A 59 -2.29 8.13 -1.47
N THR A 60 -2.93 8.99 -2.27
CA THR A 60 -2.95 10.43 -2.00
C THR A 60 -4.13 10.78 -1.11
N GLU A 61 -4.19 10.19 0.09
CA GLU A 61 -4.87 10.87 1.19
C GLU A 61 -4.17 12.22 1.35
N ALA A 62 -4.95 13.31 1.31
CA ALA A 62 -4.45 14.66 1.42
C ALA A 62 -3.44 14.71 2.57
N ALA A 63 -2.17 15.00 2.24
CA ALA A 63 -1.09 14.95 3.21
C ALA A 63 -1.54 15.72 4.45
N PRO A 64 -1.70 15.06 5.60
CA PRO A 64 -2.31 15.69 6.77
C PRO A 64 -1.49 16.93 7.10
N ALA A 65 -2.19 18.05 7.30
CA ALA A 65 -1.58 19.35 7.47
C ALA A 65 -0.41 19.26 8.47
N ALA A 66 0.73 19.85 8.10
CA ALA A 66 1.91 19.86 8.94
C ALA A 66 1.54 20.44 10.32
N ILE A 67 1.82 19.69 11.38
CA ILE A 67 1.54 20.10 12.77
C ILE A 67 2.60 21.11 13.21
N ALA A 68 2.16 22.21 13.84
CA ALA A 68 3.08 23.25 14.31
C ALA A 68 3.80 22.80 15.61
N CYS A 69 5.00 23.30 15.87
CA CYS A 69 5.76 22.97 17.10
C CYS A 69 4.96 23.28 18.38
N GLN A 70 4.14 24.34 18.36
CA GLN A 70 3.31 24.73 19.49
C GLN A 70 2.21 23.69 19.77
N GLU A 71 1.54 23.20 18.73
CA GLU A 71 0.52 22.15 18.84
C GLU A 71 1.14 20.84 19.34
N VAL A 72 2.32 20.48 18.84
CA VAL A 72 3.07 19.32 19.35
C VAL A 72 3.30 19.46 20.85
N GLY A 73 3.77 20.62 21.32
CA GLY A 73 3.98 20.92 22.73
C GLY A 73 2.75 20.70 23.61
N GLN A 74 1.57 21.07 23.12
CA GLN A 74 0.30 20.87 23.83
C GLN A 74 -0.08 19.39 23.96
N HIS A 75 0.32 18.55 23.01
CA HIS A 75 -0.02 17.13 22.98
C HIS A 75 1.10 16.20 23.47
N LEU A 76 2.30 16.72 23.75
CA LEU A 76 3.46 15.90 24.15
C LEU A 76 3.23 15.08 25.42
N VAL A 77 2.47 15.60 26.40
CA VAL A 77 2.17 14.85 27.64
C VAL A 77 1.26 13.67 27.38
N ALA A 78 0.18 13.87 26.61
CA ALA A 78 -0.73 12.79 26.22
C ALA A 78 0.01 11.75 25.34
N TYR A 79 0.86 12.22 24.42
CA TYR A 79 1.68 11.37 23.57
C TYR A 79 2.65 10.51 24.39
N ALA A 80 3.31 11.09 25.39
CA ALA A 80 4.22 10.37 26.28
C ALA A 80 3.52 9.30 27.13
N ARG A 81 2.21 9.44 27.37
CA ARG A 81 1.38 8.45 28.09
C ARG A 81 0.74 7.40 27.18
N GLY A 82 0.78 7.60 25.86
CA GLY A 82 0.08 6.75 24.91
C GLY A 82 -1.41 7.09 24.75
N ASP A 83 -1.87 8.21 25.31
CA ASP A 83 -3.28 8.62 25.33
C ASP A 83 -3.68 9.49 24.11
N CYS A 84 -2.88 9.49 23.04
CA CYS A 84 -3.18 10.24 21.82
C CYS A 84 -4.00 9.42 20.81
N ALA A 85 -4.88 10.10 20.08
CA ALA A 85 -5.53 9.51 18.90
C ALA A 85 -4.48 9.04 17.87
N PRO A 86 -4.72 7.93 17.15
CA PRO A 86 -3.73 7.34 16.24
C PRO A 86 -3.30 8.31 15.13
N GLU A 87 -4.22 9.09 14.57
CA GLU A 87 -3.90 10.08 13.52
C GLU A 87 -2.99 11.19 14.05
N LEU A 88 -3.17 11.59 15.31
CA LEU A 88 -2.34 12.59 15.96
C LEU A 88 -0.96 12.01 16.32
N HIS A 89 -0.90 10.73 16.70
CA HIS A 89 0.34 10.01 16.96
C HIS A 89 1.27 10.07 15.75
N ASP A 90 0.78 9.70 14.56
CA ASP A 90 1.55 9.69 13.32
C ASP A 90 2.01 11.10 12.88
N ARG A 91 1.19 12.13 13.18
CA ARG A 91 1.56 13.53 12.90
C ARG A 91 2.69 13.99 13.82
N ILE A 92 2.60 13.68 15.11
CA ILE A 92 3.64 14.00 16.10
C ILE A 92 4.93 13.24 15.78
N GLU A 93 4.86 11.94 15.47
CA GLU A 93 6.03 11.12 15.14
C GLU A 93 6.79 11.68 13.92
N ARG A 94 6.09 11.99 12.83
CA ARG A 94 6.71 12.63 11.64
C ARG A 94 7.32 13.99 11.97
N HIS A 95 6.73 14.75 12.89
CA HIS A 95 7.31 16.02 13.33
C HIS A 95 8.60 15.80 14.14
N LEU A 96 8.60 14.83 15.06
CA LEU A 96 9.76 14.49 15.88
C LEU A 96 10.95 14.00 15.05
N GLN A 97 10.71 13.30 13.94
CA GLN A 97 11.76 12.90 12.98
C GLN A 97 12.48 14.10 12.34
N ARG A 98 11.84 15.29 12.30
CA ARG A 98 12.36 16.48 11.63
C ARG A 98 12.80 17.60 12.58
N CYS A 99 12.28 17.62 13.81
CA CYS A 99 12.47 18.72 14.75
C CYS A 99 13.21 18.28 16.03
N PRO A 100 14.54 18.52 16.13
CA PRO A 100 15.32 18.10 17.30
C PRO A 100 14.92 18.83 18.59
N ARG A 101 14.34 20.03 18.49
CA ARG A 101 13.83 20.77 19.65
C ARG A 101 12.65 20.06 20.32
N CYS A 102 11.72 19.53 19.53
CA CYS A 102 10.57 18.78 20.04
C CYS A 102 10.99 17.41 20.60
N VAL A 103 12.04 16.80 20.05
CA VAL A 103 12.63 15.56 20.60
C VAL A 103 13.17 15.80 22.01
N LYS A 104 13.93 16.88 22.22
CA LYS A 104 14.42 17.25 23.57
C LYS A 104 13.28 17.50 24.55
N HIS A 105 12.24 18.22 24.12
CA HIS A 105 11.06 18.48 24.96
C HIS A 105 10.34 17.19 25.34
N LEU A 106 10.18 16.24 24.41
CA LEU A 106 9.60 14.93 24.70
C LEU A 106 10.42 14.17 25.75
N GLU A 107 11.74 14.24 25.67
CA GLU A 107 12.63 13.60 26.65
C GLU A 107 12.49 14.20 28.04
N GLU A 108 12.43 15.53 28.15
CA GLU A 108 12.15 16.25 29.41
C GLU A 108 10.80 15.83 30.01
N VAL A 109 9.75 15.74 29.19
CA VAL A 109 8.42 15.28 29.63
C VAL A 109 8.45 13.83 30.11
N ARG A 110 9.18 12.94 29.42
CA ARG A 110 9.35 11.54 29.83
C ARG A 110 10.09 11.42 31.15
N GLN A 111 11.16 12.20 31.35
CA GLN A 111 11.89 12.24 32.61
C GLN A 111 11.00 12.75 33.76
N ALA A 112 10.23 13.82 33.53
CA ALA A 112 9.28 14.33 34.51
C ALA A 112 8.20 13.30 34.88
N ASN A 113 7.63 12.59 33.89
CA ASN A 113 6.65 11.53 34.13
C ASN A 113 7.25 10.34 34.89
N ALA A 114 8.51 9.97 34.60
CA ALA A 114 9.21 8.90 35.32
C ALA A 114 9.42 9.24 36.80
N LEU A 115 9.73 10.51 37.10
CA LEU A 115 9.86 11.00 38.47
C LEU A 115 8.51 11.11 39.19
N ALA A 116 7.40 11.29 38.47
CA ALA A 116 6.05 11.34 39.03
C ALA A 116 5.43 9.95 39.30
N ALA A 117 5.92 8.90 38.62
CA ALA A 117 5.41 7.53 38.75
C ALA A 117 5.65 6.79 40.11
N PRO A 118 6.62 7.12 40.99
CA PRO A 118 6.96 6.24 42.11
C PRO A 118 6.00 6.28 43.32
N ALA A 119 4.90 7.04 43.29
CA ALA A 119 3.92 7.00 44.38
C ALA A 119 3.25 5.61 44.54
N GLY A 120 3.08 4.86 43.45
CA GLY A 120 2.45 3.54 43.48
C GLY A 120 3.30 2.45 44.14
N ARG A 121 4.64 2.57 44.09
CA ARG A 121 5.54 1.54 44.63
C ARG A 121 5.67 1.61 46.16
N LEU A 122 5.53 2.81 46.74
CA LEU A 122 5.45 2.99 48.19
C LEU A 122 4.07 2.59 48.75
N ALA A 123 3.00 2.75 47.97
CA ALA A 123 1.66 2.30 48.38
C ALA A 123 1.58 0.78 48.59
N LEU A 124 2.28 -0.01 47.76
CA LEU A 124 2.35 -1.47 47.93
C LEU A 124 3.14 -1.89 49.18
N LEU A 125 4.14 -1.10 49.60
CA LEU A 125 4.88 -1.37 50.84
C LEU A 125 4.08 -0.96 52.09
N GLY A 126 3.30 0.13 52.04
CA GLY A 126 2.43 0.54 53.14
C GLY A 126 1.29 -0.44 53.44
N ALA A 127 0.74 -1.09 52.40
CA ALA A 127 -0.28 -2.12 52.58
C ALA A 127 0.28 -3.37 53.28
N ALA A 128 1.52 -3.77 52.98
CA ALA A 128 2.16 -4.95 53.58
C ALA A 128 2.43 -4.78 55.09
N TRP A 129 2.59 -3.55 55.60
CA TRP A 129 2.91 -3.31 57.01
C TRP A 129 1.66 -3.14 57.89
N SER A 130 0.51 -2.87 57.28
CA SER A 130 -0.75 -2.62 57.99
C SER A 130 -1.44 -3.89 58.50
N ASP A 131 -1.04 -5.08 58.03
CA ASP A 131 -1.58 -6.37 58.50
C ASP A 131 -0.77 -7.03 59.62
N ALA A 132 0.48 -6.64 59.83
CA ALA A 132 1.33 -7.23 60.87
C ALA A 132 0.93 -6.85 62.32
N GLY A 133 0.05 -5.85 62.50
CA GLY A 133 -0.34 -5.34 63.83
C GLY A 133 -1.62 -5.96 64.44
N ARG A 134 -2.34 -6.84 63.73
CA ARG A 134 -3.69 -7.27 64.13
C ARG A 134 -3.80 -8.62 64.83
N SER A 135 -2.68 -9.32 65.10
CA SER A 135 -2.67 -10.58 65.84
C SER A 135 -2.24 -10.37 67.30
N ARG A 136 -3.06 -9.69 68.10
CA ARG A 136 -2.92 -9.70 69.57
C ARG A 136 -3.86 -10.77 70.13
N PRO A 137 -3.36 -11.95 70.56
CA PRO A 137 -4.22 -12.96 71.16
C PRO A 137 -4.75 -12.44 72.50
N ALA A 138 -6.08 -12.47 72.67
CA ALA A 138 -6.71 -12.23 73.96
C ALA A 138 -6.36 -13.38 74.92
N ARG A 139 -5.91 -13.02 76.12
CA ARG A 139 -5.73 -13.96 77.25
C ARG A 139 -7.03 -14.06 78.03
#